data_AF-A0A7J2L361-F1
#
_entry.id   AF-A0A7J2L361-F1
#
_cell.length_a   1.000
_cell.length_b   1.000
_cell.length_c   1.000
_cell.angle_alpha   90.00
_cell.angle_beta   90.00
_cell.angle_gamma   90.00
#
_symmetry.space_group_name_H-M   'P 1'
#
loop_
_entity.id
_entity.type
_entity.pdbx_description
1 polymer ?
#
loop_
_entity_poly.entity_id
_entity_poly.type
_entity_poly.pdbx_seq_one_letter_code
_entity_poly.pdbx_strand_id
1 'polypeptide(L)'
;MRAKSLVYAMEIVLLLTFATICSGGIGLAAGDLDVLNEKTSYTWSCYLKVYDPARHEYVLYWTATQYLKILEIESKDSIVDARVAYSTHYDVINIAKYTEIDTENRTVSHRDGNYKASFNLSENKYVFEFVKESWGFKIDFPISPFTIFNVKEEGFEEFFYNTYILWHLSENETMDRGLFFDTWDIILGSRRRVYYVELYYSVVDLNLGEEIGSEGLPKTGILEMNAEIDQVMGIVIKLRYFWKFADKMFEIILELVDTNSKYFIKNSFIYLLVALFFALIVLGTAIRMIKERRRKRLIRI
;
A
#
# COMPACT_ATOMS: atom_id res chain seq x y z
N MET A 1 3.36 28.51 45.18
CA MET A 1 4.34 27.62 44.51
C MET A 1 3.70 26.52 43.66
N ARG A 2 2.63 25.83 44.09
CA ARG A 2 2.01 24.69 43.38
C ARG A 2 1.56 24.91 41.93
N ALA A 3 1.11 26.11 41.56
CA ALA A 3 0.62 26.38 40.20
C ALA A 3 1.74 26.49 39.14
N LYS A 4 3.00 26.76 39.53
CA LYS A 4 4.12 26.79 38.59
C LYS A 4 4.61 25.38 38.26
N SER A 5 4.71 24.49 39.25
CA SER A 5 5.15 23.11 39.02
C SER A 5 4.18 22.32 38.16
N LEU A 6 2.88 22.61 38.23
CA LEU A 6 1.87 21.93 37.42
C LEU A 6 1.95 22.33 35.95
N VAL A 7 2.25 23.60 35.65
CA VAL A 7 2.45 24.08 34.28
C VAL A 7 3.73 23.51 33.68
N TYR A 8 4.83 23.48 34.43
CA TYR A 8 6.09 22.86 33.96
C TYR A 8 5.95 21.35 33.75
N ALA A 9 5.25 20.64 34.64
CA ALA A 9 4.98 19.22 34.45
C ALA A 9 4.12 18.97 33.20
N MET A 10 3.13 19.83 32.93
CA MET A 10 2.30 19.72 31.73
C MET A 10 3.08 20.04 30.46
N GLU A 11 3.94 21.08 30.47
CA GLU A 11 4.83 21.39 29.34
C GLU A 11 5.79 20.24 29.03
N ILE A 12 6.36 19.60 30.05
CA ILE A 12 7.25 18.44 29.89
C ILE A 12 6.50 17.23 29.33
N VAL A 13 5.30 16.93 29.83
CA VAL A 13 4.47 15.83 29.30
C VAL A 13 4.11 16.10 27.85
N LEU A 14 3.73 17.34 27.52
CA LEU A 14 3.34 17.74 26.17
C LEU A 14 4.53 17.67 25.20
N LEU A 15 5.73 18.10 25.65
CA LEU A 15 6.98 17.95 24.91
C LEU A 15 7.39 16.48 24.72
N LEU A 16 7.22 15.64 25.74
CA LEU A 16 7.54 14.21 25.65
C LEU A 16 6.57 13.48 24.72
N THR A 17 5.27 13.79 24.76
CA THR A 17 4.29 13.27 23.79
C THR A 17 4.55 13.80 22.38
N PHE A 18 4.92 15.07 22.24
CA PHE A 18 5.25 15.63 20.93
C PHE A 18 6.54 15.01 20.38
N ALA A 19 7.56 14.82 21.22
CA ALA A 19 8.81 14.16 20.83
C ALA A 19 8.59 12.71 20.43
N THR A 20 7.81 11.93 21.19
CA THR A 20 7.52 10.52 20.86
C THR A 20 6.63 10.35 19.62
N ILE A 21 5.75 11.31 19.33
CA ILE A 21 4.88 11.27 18.15
C ILE A 21 5.60 11.85 16.91
N CYS A 22 6.45 12.87 17.07
CA CYS A 22 7.25 13.46 15.98
C CYS A 22 8.51 12.65 15.65
N SER A 23 9.07 11.87 16.58
CA SER A 23 10.09 10.86 16.31
C SER A 23 9.47 9.62 15.69
N GLY A 24 8.64 9.81 14.66
CA GLY A 24 7.89 8.76 13.98
C GLY A 24 8.75 7.51 13.82
N GLY A 25 8.40 6.47 14.58
CA GLY A 25 9.03 5.16 14.56
C GLY A 25 10.56 5.20 14.52
N ILE A 26 11.23 5.53 15.63
CA ILE A 26 12.57 4.95 15.85
C ILE A 26 12.34 3.46 16.15
N GLY A 27 12.14 2.70 15.06
CA GLY A 27 12.20 1.26 15.08
C GLY A 27 13.62 0.86 15.41
N LEU A 28 13.78 0.32 16.62
CA LEU A 28 14.90 -0.49 17.02
C LEU A 28 15.27 -1.49 15.91
N ALA A 29 16.59 -1.63 15.69
CA ALA A 29 17.26 -2.52 14.75
C ALA A 29 16.37 -3.68 14.25
N ALA A 30 15.99 -3.60 12.97
CA ALA A 30 15.27 -4.65 12.26
C ALA A 30 16.28 -5.66 11.74
N GLY A 31 16.02 -6.95 11.96
CA GLY A 31 16.68 -8.00 11.18
C GLY A 31 16.13 -8.04 9.76
N ASP A 32 16.88 -8.67 8.86
CA ASP A 32 16.63 -8.72 7.41
C ASP A 32 15.27 -9.33 6.99
N LEU A 33 14.48 -9.87 7.93
CA LEU A 33 13.17 -10.49 7.68
C LEU A 33 11.99 -9.80 8.39
N ASP A 34 12.20 -8.62 8.98
CA ASP A 34 11.20 -7.94 9.81
C ASP A 34 9.98 -7.41 9.02
N VAL A 35 9.97 -7.55 7.69
CA VAL A 35 8.79 -7.33 6.83
C VAL A 35 7.77 -8.47 6.90
N LEU A 36 8.24 -9.70 7.15
CA LEU A 36 7.39 -10.87 7.36
C LEU A 36 7.10 -11.01 8.85
N ASN A 37 5.84 -10.80 9.23
CA ASN A 37 5.43 -10.81 10.63
C ASN A 37 4.30 -11.80 10.87
N GLU A 38 4.58 -12.83 11.67
CA GLU A 38 3.60 -13.85 12.04
C GLU A 38 2.33 -13.22 12.61
N LYS A 39 1.19 -13.88 12.33
CA LYS A 39 -0.16 -13.48 12.77
C LYS A 39 -0.61 -12.11 12.28
N THR A 40 0.15 -11.49 11.39
CA THR A 40 -0.24 -10.24 10.73
C THR A 40 -1.20 -10.55 9.58
N SER A 41 -2.22 -9.72 9.46
CA SER A 41 -3.18 -9.73 8.38
C SER A 41 -3.29 -8.37 7.72
N TYR A 42 -3.60 -8.41 6.43
CA TYR A 42 -3.79 -7.27 5.56
C TYR A 42 -5.07 -7.49 4.77
N THR A 43 -5.90 -6.44 4.70
CA THR A 43 -7.15 -6.46 3.95
C THR A 43 -7.18 -5.26 3.04
N TRP A 44 -7.47 -5.51 1.77
CA TRP A 44 -7.63 -4.50 0.75
C TRP A 44 -9.04 -4.50 0.21
N SER A 45 -9.56 -3.31 -0.08
CA SER A 45 -10.72 -3.15 -0.94
C SER A 45 -10.22 -2.96 -2.36
N CYS A 46 -10.81 -3.69 -3.29
CA CYS A 46 -10.48 -3.67 -4.70
C CYS A 46 -11.76 -3.45 -5.50
N TYR A 47 -11.68 -2.73 -6.60
CA TYR A 47 -12.82 -2.61 -7.52
C TYR A 47 -12.34 -2.45 -8.95
N LEU A 48 -13.17 -2.94 -9.87
CA LEU A 48 -12.99 -2.75 -11.30
C LEU A 48 -13.99 -1.73 -11.82
N LYS A 49 -13.47 -0.63 -12.36
CA LYS A 49 -14.22 0.32 -13.17
C LYS A 49 -13.87 0.11 -14.63
N VAL A 50 -14.87 0.25 -15.49
CA VAL A 50 -14.68 0.15 -16.93
C VAL A 50 -15.28 1.39 -17.56
N TYR A 51 -14.48 2.09 -18.35
CA TYR A 51 -14.93 3.19 -19.18
C TYR A 51 -15.33 2.65 -20.55
N ASP A 52 -16.56 2.93 -20.94
CA ASP A 52 -17.09 2.68 -22.28
C ASP A 52 -16.95 3.96 -23.12
N PRO A 53 -16.00 4.01 -24.08
CA PRO A 53 -15.80 5.19 -24.90
C PRO A 53 -16.98 5.52 -25.82
N ALA A 54 -17.79 4.53 -26.20
CA ALA A 54 -18.94 4.76 -27.06
C ALA A 54 -20.09 5.45 -26.32
N ARG A 55 -20.19 5.22 -24.99
CA ARG A 55 -21.22 5.82 -24.13
C ARG A 55 -20.71 6.99 -23.30
N HIS A 56 -19.39 7.19 -23.24
CA HIS A 56 -18.73 8.18 -22.36
C HIS A 56 -19.08 7.98 -20.87
N GLU A 57 -19.21 6.74 -20.43
CA GLU A 57 -19.64 6.40 -19.07
C GLU A 57 -18.68 5.43 -18.39
N TYR A 58 -18.50 5.62 -17.08
CA TYR A 58 -17.84 4.64 -16.21
C TYR A 58 -18.87 3.72 -15.56
N VAL A 59 -18.68 2.43 -15.71
CA VAL A 59 -19.48 1.40 -15.06
C VAL A 59 -18.62 0.68 -14.03
N LEU A 60 -19.13 0.58 -12.80
CA LEU A 60 -18.54 -0.30 -11.78
C LEU A 60 -18.90 -1.73 -12.14
N TYR A 61 -17.91 -2.56 -12.46
CA TYR A 61 -18.14 -3.96 -12.85
C TYR A 61 -18.24 -4.84 -11.63
N TRP A 62 -17.30 -4.70 -10.70
CA TRP A 62 -17.36 -5.38 -9.43
C TRP A 62 -16.55 -4.69 -8.33
N THR A 63 -16.84 -5.08 -7.10
CA THR A 63 -16.01 -4.82 -5.92
C THR A 63 -15.57 -6.14 -5.32
N ALA A 64 -14.39 -6.16 -4.73
CA ALA A 64 -13.85 -7.30 -4.03
C ALA A 64 -13.11 -6.88 -2.76
N THR A 65 -13.11 -7.78 -1.78
CA THR A 65 -12.27 -7.71 -0.59
C THR A 65 -11.17 -8.75 -0.71
N GLN A 66 -9.92 -8.31 -0.65
CA GLN A 66 -8.75 -9.18 -0.70
C GLN A 66 -8.10 -9.26 0.67
N TYR A 67 -7.68 -10.45 1.06
CA TYR A 67 -7.18 -10.74 2.38
C TYR A 67 -5.91 -11.58 2.30
N LEU A 68 -4.91 -11.22 3.11
CA LEU A 68 -3.72 -12.01 3.35
C LEU A 68 -3.48 -12.10 4.84
N LYS A 69 -3.18 -13.29 5.35
CA LYS A 69 -2.70 -13.51 6.71
C LYS A 69 -1.49 -14.42 6.71
N ILE A 70 -0.42 -13.93 7.32
CA ILE A 70 0.75 -14.75 7.63
C ILE A 70 0.43 -15.50 8.92
N LEU A 71 0.38 -16.82 8.84
CA LEU A 71 0.01 -17.68 9.97
C LEU A 71 1.23 -18.02 10.82
N GLU A 72 2.32 -18.39 10.16
CA GLU A 72 3.52 -18.96 10.76
C GLU A 72 4.71 -18.73 9.82
N ILE A 73 5.89 -18.47 10.40
CA ILE A 73 7.14 -18.29 9.69
C ILE A 73 8.20 -19.15 10.36
N GLU A 74 8.73 -20.10 9.62
CA GLU A 74 9.89 -20.90 10.02
C GLU A 74 11.09 -20.45 9.20
N SER A 75 12.19 -20.10 9.84
CA SER A 75 13.43 -19.76 9.15
C SER A 75 14.50 -20.78 9.53
N LYS A 76 15.11 -21.40 8.52
CA LYS A 76 16.23 -22.31 8.71
C LYS A 76 17.27 -22.08 7.63
N ASP A 77 18.50 -21.80 8.06
CA ASP A 77 19.60 -21.46 7.17
C ASP A 77 19.22 -20.29 6.24
N SER A 78 19.26 -20.49 4.91
CA SER A 78 18.85 -19.50 3.90
C SER A 78 17.42 -19.72 3.38
N ILE A 79 16.63 -20.58 4.01
CA ILE A 79 15.26 -20.89 3.59
C ILE A 79 14.27 -20.30 4.59
N VAL A 80 13.32 -19.54 4.07
CA VAL A 80 12.18 -18.99 4.82
C VAL A 80 10.91 -19.66 4.34
N ASP A 81 10.28 -20.34 5.28
CA ASP A 81 9.06 -21.09 5.10
C ASP A 81 7.92 -20.30 5.74
N ALA A 82 7.01 -19.75 4.92
CA ALA A 82 5.90 -18.94 5.37
C ALA A 82 4.57 -19.63 5.06
N ARG A 83 3.78 -19.92 6.09
CA ARG A 83 2.42 -20.41 5.94
C ARG A 83 1.46 -19.23 5.86
N VAL A 84 0.67 -19.16 4.79
CA VAL A 84 -0.26 -18.06 4.56
C VAL A 84 -1.68 -18.54 4.31
N ALA A 85 -2.65 -17.74 4.72
CA ALA A 85 -4.03 -17.84 4.26
C ALA A 85 -4.34 -16.60 3.43
N TYR A 86 -4.99 -16.79 2.29
CA TYR A 86 -5.38 -15.69 1.41
C TYR A 86 -6.80 -15.88 0.89
N SER A 87 -7.46 -14.77 0.54
CA SER A 87 -8.71 -14.82 -0.20
C SER A 87 -8.95 -13.56 -1.03
N THR A 88 -9.70 -13.73 -2.12
CA THR A 88 -10.33 -12.67 -2.91
C THR A 88 -11.83 -12.98 -2.90
N HIS A 89 -12.61 -12.12 -2.27
CA HIS A 89 -14.07 -12.24 -2.15
C HIS A 89 -14.75 -11.14 -2.96
N TYR A 90 -15.52 -11.51 -3.98
CA TYR A 90 -16.24 -10.53 -4.80
C TYR A 90 -17.62 -10.26 -4.17
N ASP A 91 -17.89 -8.99 -3.87
CA ASP A 91 -19.10 -8.56 -3.15
C ASP A 91 -20.22 -8.12 -4.10
N VAL A 92 -19.96 -7.06 -4.88
CA VAL A 92 -20.89 -6.56 -5.90
C VAL A 92 -20.36 -7.03 -7.24
N ILE A 93 -21.16 -7.75 -8.03
CA ILE A 93 -20.83 -8.13 -9.41
C ILE A 93 -21.97 -7.69 -10.30
N ASN A 94 -21.77 -6.58 -11.01
CA ASN A 94 -22.72 -6.09 -12.01
C ASN A 94 -22.57 -6.85 -13.33
N ILE A 95 -21.34 -7.19 -13.71
CA ILE A 95 -21.02 -7.85 -14.99
C ILE A 95 -19.86 -8.84 -14.78
N ALA A 96 -20.12 -10.13 -15.02
CA ALA A 96 -19.13 -11.20 -14.87
C ALA A 96 -18.39 -11.56 -16.18
N LYS A 97 -18.91 -11.11 -17.33
CA LYS A 97 -18.31 -11.23 -18.66
C LYS A 97 -17.88 -9.86 -19.15
N TYR A 98 -16.60 -9.66 -19.39
CA TYR A 98 -16.07 -8.34 -19.70
C TYR A 98 -16.32 -7.94 -21.16
N THR A 99 -16.41 -8.93 -22.05
CA THR A 99 -16.69 -8.80 -23.47
C THR A 99 -17.78 -9.75 -23.94
N GLU A 100 -18.32 -9.53 -25.13
CA GLU A 100 -19.35 -10.41 -25.73
C GLU A 100 -18.80 -11.79 -26.12
N ILE A 101 -17.49 -11.90 -26.34
CA ILE A 101 -16.81 -13.14 -26.71
C ILE A 101 -16.50 -14.05 -25.52
N ASP A 102 -16.59 -13.53 -24.30
CA ASP A 102 -16.32 -14.31 -23.09
C ASP A 102 -17.31 -15.48 -22.99
N THR A 103 -16.80 -16.69 -23.15
CA THR A 103 -17.61 -17.92 -23.07
C THR A 103 -17.99 -18.24 -21.62
N GLU A 104 -17.14 -17.86 -20.68
CA GLU A 104 -17.27 -18.12 -19.24
C GLU A 104 -17.22 -16.83 -18.42
N ASN A 105 -17.70 -16.89 -17.17
CA ASN A 105 -17.54 -15.78 -16.23
C ASN A 105 -16.08 -15.64 -15.85
N ARG A 106 -15.51 -14.45 -16.03
CA ARG A 106 -14.10 -14.16 -15.70
C ARG A 106 -13.88 -14.03 -14.19
N THR A 107 -14.89 -13.63 -13.44
CA THR A 107 -14.87 -13.61 -11.97
C THR A 107 -15.60 -14.83 -11.42
N VAL A 108 -14.90 -15.64 -10.64
CA VAL A 108 -15.52 -16.65 -9.76
C VAL A 108 -15.84 -15.97 -8.43
N SER A 109 -16.97 -16.29 -7.80
CA SER A 109 -17.45 -15.58 -6.59
C SER A 109 -16.44 -15.54 -5.43
N HIS A 110 -15.56 -16.53 -5.34
CA HIS A 110 -14.54 -16.60 -4.30
C HIS A 110 -13.30 -17.36 -4.77
N ARG A 111 -12.12 -16.83 -4.48
CA ARG A 111 -10.84 -17.55 -4.54
C ARG A 111 -10.23 -17.51 -3.15
N ASP A 112 -10.01 -18.65 -2.53
CA ASP A 112 -9.37 -18.75 -1.23
C ASP A 112 -8.36 -19.90 -1.19
N GLY A 113 -7.46 -19.84 -0.21
CA GLY A 113 -6.48 -20.91 -0.03
C GLY A 113 -5.64 -20.74 1.23
N ASN A 114 -5.03 -21.85 1.62
CA ASN A 114 -4.00 -21.89 2.65
C ASN A 114 -2.89 -22.81 2.15
N TYR A 115 -1.66 -22.30 2.11
CA TYR A 115 -0.51 -23.08 1.70
C TYR A 115 0.77 -22.56 2.35
N LYS A 116 1.83 -23.37 2.23
CA LYS A 116 3.17 -23.06 2.69
C LYS A 116 4.00 -22.63 1.48
N ALA A 117 4.49 -21.40 1.50
CA ALA A 117 5.47 -20.88 0.55
C ALA A 117 6.88 -21.05 1.13
N SER A 118 7.84 -21.37 0.28
CA SER A 118 9.25 -21.55 0.67
C SER A 118 10.12 -20.65 -0.20
N PHE A 119 10.91 -19.78 0.43
CA PHE A 119 11.74 -18.80 -0.23
C PHE A 119 13.21 -19.04 0.11
N ASN A 120 14.02 -19.30 -0.91
CA ASN A 120 15.48 -19.30 -0.77
C ASN A 120 15.97 -17.84 -0.78
N LEU A 121 16.50 -17.35 0.33
CA LEU A 121 17.00 -15.98 0.47
C LEU A 121 18.21 -15.68 -0.42
N SER A 122 18.92 -16.70 -0.90
CA SER A 122 19.99 -16.48 -1.90
C SER A 122 19.43 -16.00 -3.25
N GLU A 123 18.15 -16.25 -3.51
CA GLU A 123 17.48 -15.95 -4.79
C GLU A 123 16.36 -14.91 -4.61
N ASN A 124 15.60 -15.02 -3.51
CA ASN A 124 14.33 -14.33 -3.27
C ASN A 124 14.42 -13.34 -2.09
N LYS A 125 15.61 -12.80 -1.80
CA LYS A 125 15.79 -11.92 -0.64
C LYS A 125 14.95 -10.64 -0.66
N TYR A 126 14.56 -10.16 -1.84
CA TYR A 126 13.89 -8.87 -2.01
C TYR A 126 12.37 -8.96 -2.17
N VAL A 127 11.82 -10.11 -2.56
CA VAL A 127 10.39 -10.26 -2.90
C VAL A 127 9.86 -11.59 -2.40
N PHE A 128 8.80 -11.51 -1.60
CA PHE A 128 8.01 -12.65 -1.16
C PHE A 128 6.64 -12.58 -1.85
N GLU A 129 6.55 -13.13 -3.06
CA GLU A 129 5.29 -13.25 -3.78
C GLU A 129 4.57 -14.52 -3.31
N PHE A 130 3.42 -14.34 -2.67
CA PHE A 130 2.59 -15.45 -2.26
C PHE A 130 1.72 -15.88 -3.45
N VAL A 131 0.84 -15.00 -3.90
CA VAL A 131 -0.19 -15.35 -4.88
C VAL A 131 -0.23 -14.30 -5.98
N LYS A 132 -0.11 -14.77 -7.24
CA LYS A 132 -0.43 -13.94 -8.40
C LYS A 132 -1.93 -13.76 -8.53
N GLU A 133 -2.35 -12.50 -8.56
CA GLU A 133 -3.73 -12.12 -8.82
C GLU A 133 -3.86 -11.67 -10.27
N SER A 134 -4.92 -12.14 -10.93
CA SER A 134 -5.16 -11.83 -12.33
C SER A 134 -6.54 -11.24 -12.60
N TRP A 135 -7.42 -11.18 -11.57
CA TRP A 135 -8.72 -10.52 -11.63
C TRP A 135 -9.62 -10.95 -12.81
N GLY A 136 -9.46 -12.20 -13.27
CA GLY A 136 -10.21 -12.76 -14.39
C GLY A 136 -9.63 -12.47 -15.78
N PHE A 137 -8.42 -11.90 -15.83
CA PHE A 137 -7.65 -11.72 -17.06
C PHE A 137 -6.51 -12.74 -17.14
N LYS A 138 -6.08 -13.06 -18.36
CA LYS A 138 -4.86 -13.80 -18.68
C LYS A 138 -3.75 -12.79 -18.97
N ILE A 139 -3.51 -11.90 -18.01
CA ILE A 139 -2.47 -10.87 -18.04
C ILE A 139 -1.59 -11.09 -16.81
N ASP A 140 -0.27 -11.05 -16.98
CA ASP A 140 0.68 -11.07 -15.87
C ASP A 140 0.79 -9.67 -15.27
N PHE A 141 0.06 -9.43 -14.18
CA PHE A 141 0.14 -8.16 -13.48
C PHE A 141 1.43 -8.15 -12.62
N PRO A 142 2.37 -7.21 -12.85
CA PRO A 142 3.70 -7.29 -12.26
C PRO A 142 3.76 -7.22 -10.73
N ILE A 143 2.75 -6.62 -10.08
CA ILE A 143 2.65 -6.47 -8.63
C ILE A 143 1.25 -6.89 -8.18
N SER A 144 1.21 -7.72 -7.14
CA SER A 144 -0.01 -8.21 -6.50
C SER A 144 -0.13 -7.65 -5.09
N PRO A 145 -1.35 -7.46 -4.54
CA PRO A 145 -1.52 -7.19 -3.11
C PRO A 145 -0.97 -8.30 -2.22
N PHE A 146 -0.81 -9.51 -2.76
CA PHE A 146 -0.23 -10.66 -2.05
C PHE A 146 1.30 -10.75 -2.19
N THR A 147 1.95 -9.65 -2.54
CA THR A 147 3.41 -9.52 -2.58
C THR A 147 3.89 -8.69 -1.40
N ILE A 148 4.92 -9.18 -0.70
CA ILE A 148 5.63 -8.44 0.34
C ILE A 148 7.07 -8.22 -0.11
N PHE A 149 7.46 -6.96 -0.24
CA PHE A 149 8.80 -6.54 -0.58
C PHE A 149 9.70 -6.47 0.66
N ASN A 150 10.92 -6.95 0.56
CA ASN A 150 11.90 -6.80 1.63
C ASN A 150 12.59 -5.44 1.55
N VAL A 151 11.82 -4.39 1.83
CA VAL A 151 12.26 -2.98 1.75
C VAL A 151 13.39 -2.62 2.72
N LYS A 152 13.72 -3.50 3.67
CA LYS A 152 14.78 -3.32 4.65
C LYS A 152 16.11 -3.94 4.21
N GLU A 153 16.08 -4.81 3.20
CA GLU A 153 17.27 -5.48 2.67
C GLU A 153 18.16 -4.48 1.93
N GLU A 154 19.48 -4.59 2.14
CA GLU A 154 20.45 -3.75 1.44
C GLU A 154 20.39 -3.96 -0.07
N GLY A 155 20.35 -2.86 -0.83
CA GLY A 155 20.22 -2.88 -2.29
C GLY A 155 18.80 -3.09 -2.81
N PHE A 156 17.77 -3.03 -1.94
CA PHE A 156 16.37 -3.16 -2.37
C PHE A 156 15.99 -2.19 -3.50
N GLU A 157 16.34 -0.91 -3.38
CA GLU A 157 15.98 0.10 -4.40
C GLU A 157 16.64 -0.19 -5.75
N GLU A 158 17.92 -0.59 -5.75
CA GLU A 158 18.65 -0.98 -6.96
C GLU A 158 18.04 -2.24 -7.59
N PHE A 159 17.73 -3.25 -6.77
CA PHE A 159 17.02 -4.44 -7.22
C PHE A 159 15.67 -4.08 -7.86
N PHE A 160 14.90 -3.21 -7.20
CA PHE A 160 13.58 -2.82 -7.66
C PHE A 160 13.67 -2.07 -8.99
N TYR A 161 14.61 -1.12 -9.10
CA TYR A 161 14.87 -0.39 -10.34
C TYR A 161 15.25 -1.34 -11.48
N ASN A 162 16.20 -2.24 -11.26
CA ASN A 162 16.67 -3.17 -12.28
C ASN A 162 15.59 -4.19 -12.72
N THR A 163 14.71 -4.58 -11.79
CA THR A 163 13.68 -5.61 -12.06
C THR A 163 12.43 -5.01 -12.69
N TYR A 164 11.98 -3.87 -12.17
CA TYR A 164 10.67 -3.30 -12.52
C TYR A 164 10.74 -2.07 -13.42
N ILE A 165 11.82 -1.28 -13.40
CA ILE A 165 11.87 0.02 -14.12
C ILE A 165 12.76 -0.05 -15.35
N LEU A 166 13.91 -0.72 -15.24
CA LEU A 166 14.82 -0.88 -16.35
C LEU A 166 14.28 -1.93 -17.33
N TRP A 167 14.09 -1.53 -18.57
CA TRP A 167 13.73 -2.44 -19.66
C TRP A 167 14.89 -2.58 -20.63
N HIS A 168 15.25 -3.82 -20.97
CA HIS A 168 16.29 -4.13 -21.94
C HIS A 168 15.67 -4.29 -23.33
N LEU A 169 15.84 -3.28 -24.18
CA LEU A 169 15.44 -3.29 -25.58
C LEU A 169 16.34 -4.23 -26.41
N SER A 170 17.63 -4.25 -26.08
CA SER A 170 18.64 -5.15 -26.64
C SER A 170 19.78 -5.36 -25.63
N GLU A 171 20.79 -6.17 -25.97
CA GLU A 171 21.94 -6.41 -25.09
C GLU A 171 22.66 -5.13 -24.62
N ASN A 172 22.60 -4.05 -25.43
CA ASN A 172 23.30 -2.79 -25.14
C ASN A 172 22.38 -1.57 -25.05
N GLU A 173 21.05 -1.76 -25.09
CA GLU A 173 20.09 -0.67 -25.07
C GLU A 173 19.08 -0.89 -23.95
N THR A 174 18.99 0.08 -23.06
CA THR A 174 18.04 0.09 -21.96
C THR A 174 17.16 1.34 -22.00
N MET A 175 15.95 1.19 -21.51
CA MET A 175 14.98 2.27 -21.41
C MET A 175 14.26 2.18 -20.06
N ASP A 176 14.02 3.33 -19.43
CA ASP A 176 13.17 3.40 -18.26
C ASP A 176 11.71 3.29 -18.68
N ARG A 177 11.00 2.31 -18.14
CA ARG A 177 9.55 2.14 -18.36
C ARG A 177 8.70 2.75 -17.26
N GLY A 178 9.28 3.62 -16.42
CA GLY A 178 8.58 4.13 -15.25
C GLY A 178 9.38 5.05 -14.34
N LEU A 179 8.81 5.34 -13.17
CA LEU A 179 9.35 6.19 -12.11
C LEU A 179 9.24 5.48 -10.77
N PHE A 180 10.23 5.71 -9.90
CA PHE A 180 10.26 5.23 -8.52
C PHE A 180 10.88 6.30 -7.63
N PHE A 181 10.16 6.73 -6.60
CA PHE A 181 10.64 7.75 -5.70
C PHE A 181 10.00 7.67 -4.31
N ASP A 182 10.70 8.26 -3.34
CA ASP A 182 10.27 8.36 -1.96
C ASP A 182 9.22 9.45 -1.76
N THR A 183 8.13 9.10 -1.09
CA THR A 183 7.12 10.06 -0.68
C THR A 183 6.46 9.64 0.65
N TRP A 184 5.37 10.30 1.00
CA TRP A 184 4.55 9.96 2.16
C TRP A 184 3.08 10.07 1.79
N ASP A 185 2.25 9.29 2.49
CA ASP A 185 0.80 9.37 2.38
C ASP A 185 0.12 9.14 3.75
N ILE A 186 -1.19 9.45 3.83
CA ILE A 186 -2.04 9.18 5.00
C ILE A 186 -2.89 7.95 4.71
N ILE A 187 -2.56 6.85 5.36
CA ILE A 187 -3.23 5.55 5.19
C ILE A 187 -3.82 5.13 6.53
N LEU A 188 -5.10 4.77 6.54
CA LEU A 188 -5.87 4.43 7.75
C LEU A 188 -5.67 5.44 8.90
N GLY A 189 -5.64 6.73 8.54
CA GLY A 189 -5.49 7.84 9.50
C GLY A 189 -4.07 8.01 10.06
N SER A 190 -3.06 7.41 9.44
CA SER A 190 -1.67 7.45 9.89
C SER A 190 -0.73 7.87 8.77
N ARG A 191 0.21 8.77 9.06
CA ARG A 191 1.25 9.16 8.09
C ARG A 191 2.24 8.01 7.91
N ARG A 192 2.43 7.57 6.67
CA ARG A 192 3.37 6.52 6.27
C ARG A 192 4.36 7.08 5.26
N ARG A 193 5.60 6.59 5.30
CA ARG A 193 6.53 6.76 4.17
C ARG A 193 6.30 5.62 3.20
N VAL A 194 6.26 5.94 1.92
CA VAL A 194 5.95 4.98 0.86
C VAL A 194 6.89 5.19 -0.30
N TYR A 195 7.26 4.11 -0.97
CA TYR A 195 7.80 4.18 -2.32
C TYR A 195 6.61 4.33 -3.27
N TYR A 196 6.56 5.42 -4.02
CA TYR A 196 5.62 5.58 -5.11
C TYR A 196 6.26 5.05 -6.39
N VAL A 197 5.51 4.23 -7.12
CA VAL A 197 5.95 3.58 -8.34
C VAL A 197 4.94 3.84 -9.45
N GLU A 198 5.42 4.17 -10.63
CA GLU A 198 4.63 4.31 -11.84
C GLU A 198 5.31 3.55 -12.97
N LEU A 199 4.64 2.58 -13.58
CA LEU A 199 5.21 1.70 -14.60
C LEU A 199 4.30 1.60 -15.82
N TYR A 200 4.92 1.41 -16.98
CA TYR A 200 4.27 1.28 -18.27
C TYR A 200 4.78 0.03 -18.97
N TYR A 201 3.88 -0.89 -19.26
CA TYR A 201 4.21 -2.14 -19.94
C TYR A 201 3.44 -2.25 -21.25
N SER A 202 4.08 -2.82 -22.27
CA SER A 202 3.35 -3.34 -23.43
C SER A 202 2.41 -4.45 -22.96
N VAL A 203 1.13 -4.36 -23.31
CA VAL A 203 0.16 -5.41 -22.95
C VAL A 203 0.50 -6.76 -23.59
N VAL A 204 1.25 -6.76 -24.69
CA VAL A 204 1.67 -7.98 -25.40
C VAL A 204 2.73 -8.72 -24.58
N ASP A 205 3.62 -7.99 -23.91
CA ASP A 205 4.70 -8.58 -23.11
C ASP A 205 4.16 -9.26 -21.84
N LEU A 206 3.02 -8.77 -21.35
CA LEU A 206 2.32 -9.30 -20.19
C LEU A 206 1.21 -10.31 -20.57
N ASN A 207 1.06 -10.64 -21.86
CA ASN A 207 -0.05 -11.47 -22.31
C ASN A 207 0.21 -12.96 -21.98
N LEU A 208 -0.66 -13.57 -21.16
CA LEU A 208 -0.63 -14.99 -20.82
C LEU A 208 -1.64 -15.83 -21.64
N GLY A 209 -2.21 -15.25 -22.70
CA GLY A 209 -3.12 -15.93 -23.63
C GLY A 209 -4.50 -15.29 -23.78
N GLU A 210 -4.62 -13.98 -23.55
CA GLU A 210 -5.71 -13.17 -24.10
C GLU A 210 -5.61 -13.08 -25.62
N GLU A 211 -6.76 -12.93 -26.26
CA GLU A 211 -6.84 -12.65 -27.69
C GLU A 211 -6.17 -11.30 -28.02
N ILE A 212 -5.49 -11.22 -29.16
CA ILE A 212 -4.85 -9.99 -29.64
C ILE A 212 -5.65 -9.42 -30.81
N GLY A 213 -6.12 -8.17 -30.69
CA GLY A 213 -6.84 -7.50 -31.78
C GLY A 213 -8.03 -6.67 -31.30
N SER A 214 -9.09 -6.64 -32.13
CA SER A 214 -10.31 -5.87 -31.86
C SER A 214 -11.13 -6.40 -30.70
N GLU A 215 -11.03 -7.69 -30.39
CA GLU A 215 -11.86 -8.36 -29.39
C GLU A 215 -11.11 -8.64 -28.07
N GLY A 216 -9.82 -8.27 -27.98
CA GLY A 216 -8.98 -8.51 -26.81
C GLY A 216 -7.91 -7.44 -26.61
N LEU A 217 -6.68 -7.82 -26.26
CA LEU A 217 -5.61 -6.85 -26.04
C LEU A 217 -5.17 -6.20 -27.37
N PRO A 218 -5.06 -4.87 -27.42
CA PRO A 218 -4.55 -4.18 -28.60
C PRO A 218 -3.05 -4.45 -28.77
N LYS A 219 -2.61 -4.66 -30.02
CA LYS A 219 -1.20 -4.94 -30.38
C LYS A 219 -0.21 -3.88 -29.89
N THR A 220 -0.65 -2.63 -29.82
CA THR A 220 0.14 -1.48 -29.35
C THR A 220 -0.42 -0.92 -28.04
N GLY A 221 -1.10 -1.75 -27.27
CA GLY A 221 -1.67 -1.38 -25.97
C GLY A 221 -0.60 -1.17 -24.92
N ILE A 222 -0.88 -0.25 -24.00
CA ILE A 222 -0.08 -0.03 -22.81
C ILE A 222 -0.94 -0.40 -21.60
N LEU A 223 -0.33 -1.10 -20.66
CA LEU A 223 -0.80 -1.29 -19.30
C LEU A 223 -0.03 -0.32 -18.41
N GLU A 224 -0.77 0.62 -17.84
CA GLU A 224 -0.27 1.58 -16.87
C GLU A 224 -0.48 1.01 -15.47
N MET A 225 0.49 1.22 -14.60
CA MET A 225 0.45 0.77 -13.22
C MET A 225 0.95 1.88 -12.30
N ASN A 226 0.21 2.12 -11.21
CA ASN A 226 0.68 2.94 -10.10
C ASN A 226 0.63 2.10 -8.82
N ALA A 227 1.67 2.14 -8.00
CA ALA A 227 1.68 1.44 -6.73
C ALA A 227 2.32 2.30 -5.64
N GLU A 228 1.82 2.14 -4.41
CA GLU A 228 2.45 2.66 -3.20
C GLU A 228 2.87 1.48 -2.33
N ILE A 229 4.17 1.36 -2.07
CA ILE A 229 4.74 0.29 -1.24
C ILE A 229 5.18 0.88 0.10
N ASP A 230 4.74 0.29 1.20
CA ASP A 230 5.08 0.76 2.53
C ASP A 230 6.57 0.57 2.85
N GLN A 231 7.29 1.64 3.20
CA GLN A 231 8.74 1.56 3.47
C GLN A 231 9.11 0.80 4.76
N VAL A 232 8.14 0.44 5.62
CA VAL A 232 8.40 -0.25 6.89
C VAL A 232 8.03 -1.73 6.81
N MET A 233 6.89 -2.04 6.19
CA MET A 233 6.31 -3.38 6.11
C MET A 233 6.51 -4.00 4.72
N GLY A 234 6.83 -3.22 3.70
CA GLY A 234 7.03 -3.69 2.34
C GLY A 234 5.77 -4.18 1.63
N ILE A 235 4.59 -3.96 2.19
CA ILE A 235 3.32 -4.33 1.55
C ILE A 235 2.92 -3.28 0.53
N VAL A 236 2.17 -3.71 -0.48
CA VAL A 236 1.45 -2.81 -1.37
C VAL A 236 0.27 -2.20 -0.62
N ILE A 237 0.22 -0.88 -0.53
CA ILE A 237 -0.83 -0.14 0.16
C ILE A 237 -1.91 0.30 -0.83
N LYS A 238 -1.48 0.85 -1.96
CA LYS A 238 -2.35 1.23 -3.07
C LYS A 238 -1.81 0.63 -4.34
N LEU A 239 -2.71 0.23 -5.22
CA LEU A 239 -2.38 -0.30 -6.53
C LEU A 239 -3.47 0.12 -7.51
N ARG A 240 -3.05 0.65 -8.65
CA ARG A 240 -3.91 0.98 -9.77
C ARG A 240 -3.33 0.30 -11.00
N TYR A 241 -4.19 -0.40 -11.73
CA TYR A 241 -3.91 -0.85 -13.08
C TYR A 241 -4.89 -0.20 -14.04
N PHE A 242 -4.38 0.30 -15.17
CA PHE A 242 -5.21 0.84 -16.23
C PHE A 242 -4.73 0.32 -17.59
N TRP A 243 -5.65 -0.23 -18.38
CA TRP A 243 -5.32 -0.74 -19.71
C TRP A 243 -6.54 -0.77 -20.62
N LYS A 244 -6.28 -0.95 -21.92
CA LYS A 244 -7.34 -1.17 -22.91
C LYS A 244 -7.52 -2.66 -23.16
N PHE A 245 -8.77 -3.11 -23.20
CA PHE A 245 -9.16 -4.47 -23.58
C PHE A 245 -10.42 -4.40 -24.45
N ALA A 246 -10.37 -5.01 -25.63
CA ALA A 246 -11.33 -4.83 -26.71
C ALA A 246 -11.55 -3.33 -27.02
N ASP A 247 -12.81 -2.88 -26.98
CA ASP A 247 -13.23 -1.50 -27.20
C ASP A 247 -13.32 -0.65 -25.92
N LYS A 248 -12.99 -1.22 -24.75
CA LYS A 248 -13.16 -0.58 -23.43
C LYS A 248 -11.84 -0.33 -22.73
N MET A 249 -11.85 0.60 -21.76
CA MET A 249 -10.72 0.85 -20.86
C MET A 249 -11.05 0.33 -19.47
N PHE A 250 -10.17 -0.47 -18.91
CA PHE A 250 -10.33 -1.14 -17.63
C PHE A 250 -9.42 -0.47 -16.61
N GLU A 251 -9.96 -0.27 -15.41
CA GLU A 251 -9.25 0.31 -14.28
C GLU A 251 -9.51 -0.51 -13.02
N ILE A 252 -8.47 -1.18 -12.52
CA ILE A 252 -8.50 -1.82 -11.21
C ILE A 252 -7.87 -0.86 -10.22
N ILE A 253 -8.57 -0.60 -9.12
CA ILE A 253 -8.04 0.18 -8.00
C ILE A 253 -8.16 -0.64 -6.74
N LEU A 254 -7.08 -0.69 -5.99
CA LEU A 254 -6.93 -1.44 -4.77
C LEU A 254 -6.30 -0.54 -3.69
N GLU A 255 -6.86 -0.62 -2.48
CA GLU A 255 -6.41 0.18 -1.34
C GLU A 255 -6.50 -0.63 -0.04
N LEU A 256 -5.48 -0.53 0.79
CA LEU A 256 -5.44 -1.14 2.12
C LEU A 256 -6.51 -0.51 3.01
N VAL A 257 -7.48 -1.31 3.45
CA VAL A 257 -8.59 -0.87 4.30
C VAL A 257 -8.45 -1.36 5.74
N ASP A 258 -7.69 -2.43 5.97
CA ASP A 258 -7.45 -2.94 7.31
C ASP A 258 -6.10 -3.66 7.44
N THR A 259 -5.50 -3.55 8.61
CA THR A 259 -4.37 -4.37 9.05
C THR A 259 -4.31 -4.42 10.57
N ASN A 260 -3.82 -5.53 11.11
CA ASN A 260 -3.50 -5.68 12.54
C ASN A 260 -1.98 -5.61 12.81
N SER A 261 -1.18 -5.18 11.83
CA SER A 261 0.27 -5.11 11.97
C SER A 261 0.68 -4.21 13.13
N LYS A 262 1.62 -4.68 13.96
CA LYS A 262 2.21 -3.89 15.05
C LYS A 262 2.91 -2.62 14.55
N TYR A 263 3.34 -2.60 13.29
CA TYR A 263 3.97 -1.45 12.65
C TYR A 263 2.95 -0.43 12.13
N PHE A 264 1.65 -0.71 12.25
CA PHE A 264 0.57 0.12 11.76
C PHE A 264 -0.33 0.61 12.90
N ILE A 265 0.12 1.63 13.62
CA ILE A 265 -0.71 2.31 14.64
C ILE A 265 -1.72 3.18 13.89
N LYS A 266 -2.96 2.70 13.75
CA LYS A 266 -4.05 3.43 13.08
C LYS A 266 -4.36 4.76 13.77
N ASN A 267 -4.82 5.73 12.99
CA ASN A 267 -5.25 7.06 13.44
C ASN A 267 -4.16 7.87 14.19
N SER A 268 -2.88 7.50 14.07
CA SER A 268 -1.79 8.17 14.80
C SER A 268 -1.65 9.64 14.40
N PHE A 269 -1.89 9.95 13.12
CA PHE A 269 -1.88 11.32 12.62
C PHE A 269 -3.10 12.11 13.14
N ILE A 270 -4.27 11.47 13.22
CA ILE A 270 -5.46 12.09 13.80
C ILE A 270 -5.24 12.39 15.29
N TYR A 271 -4.67 11.46 16.05
CA TYR A 271 -4.34 11.69 17.46
C TYR A 271 -3.32 12.82 17.63
N LEU A 272 -2.34 12.94 16.74
CA LEU A 272 -1.40 14.07 16.73
C LEU A 272 -2.12 15.41 16.50
N LEU A 273 -3.03 15.47 15.52
CA LEU A 273 -3.80 16.69 15.25
C LEU A 273 -4.67 17.08 16.44
N VAL A 274 -5.38 16.13 17.04
CA VAL A 274 -6.20 16.36 18.24
C VAL A 274 -5.33 16.86 19.40
N ALA A 275 -4.18 16.24 19.64
CA ALA A 275 -3.24 16.66 20.68
C ALA A 275 -2.74 18.10 20.44
N LEU A 276 -2.43 18.47 19.20
CA LEU A 276 -2.01 19.81 18.82
C LEU A 276 -3.12 20.84 19.11
N PHE A 277 -4.37 20.54 18.77
CA PHE A 277 -5.51 21.43 19.07
C PHE A 277 -5.67 21.66 20.58
N PHE A 278 -5.60 20.59 21.40
CA PHE A 278 -5.66 20.73 22.85
C PHE A 278 -4.48 21.55 23.39
N ALA A 279 -3.28 21.35 22.88
CA ALA A 279 -2.10 22.12 23.27
C ALA A 279 -2.28 23.63 22.99
N LEU A 280 -2.84 23.99 21.83
CA LEU A 280 -3.13 25.37 21.48
C LEU A 280 -4.17 26.01 22.40
N ILE A 281 -5.22 25.26 22.77
CA ILE A 281 -6.24 25.72 23.72
C ILE A 281 -5.61 25.99 25.09
N VAL A 282 -4.80 25.05 25.59
CA VAL A 282 -4.08 25.19 26.86
C VAL A 282 -3.16 26.42 26.83
N LEU A 283 -2.36 26.57 25.77
CA LEU A 283 -1.45 27.71 25.63
C LEU A 283 -2.22 29.04 25.62
N GLY A 284 -3.34 29.11 24.90
CA GLY A 284 -4.24 30.27 24.88
C GLY A 284 -4.79 30.64 26.26
N THR A 285 -5.23 29.65 27.04
CA THR A 285 -5.72 29.88 28.42
C THR A 285 -4.60 30.32 29.35
N ALA A 286 -3.40 29.74 29.25
CA ALA A 286 -2.24 30.14 30.04
C ALA A 286 -1.83 31.60 29.75
N ILE A 287 -1.76 31.99 28.47
CA ILE A 287 -1.47 33.38 28.06
C ILE A 287 -2.52 34.34 28.63
N ARG A 288 -3.81 33.99 28.56
CA ARG A 288 -4.91 34.79 29.12
C ARG A 288 -4.76 34.97 30.63
N MET A 289 -4.49 33.89 31.37
CA MET A 289 -4.26 33.93 32.81
C MET A 289 -3.04 34.81 33.17
N ILE A 290 -1.95 34.75 32.41
CA ILE A 290 -0.76 35.59 32.64
C ILE A 290 -1.09 37.06 32.40
N LYS A 291 -1.81 37.39 31.31
CA LYS A 291 -2.24 38.77 31.01
C LYS A 291 -3.17 39.33 32.10
N GLU A 292 -4.14 38.54 32.57
CA GLU A 292 -5.05 38.93 33.66
C GLU A 292 -4.30 39.18 34.98
N ARG A 293 -3.32 38.33 35.33
CA ARG A 293 -2.48 38.54 36.52
C ARG A 293 -1.63 39.80 36.42
N ARG A 294 -1.07 40.11 35.24
CA ARG A 294 -0.31 41.36 35.01
C ARG A 294 -1.21 42.59 35.15
N ARG A 295 -2.43 42.57 34.58
CA ARG A 295 -3.41 43.66 34.74
C ARG A 295 -3.79 43.90 36.21
N LYS A 296 -4.08 42.83 36.97
CA LYS A 296 -4.41 42.95 38.40
C LYS A 296 -3.26 43.48 39.26
N ARG A 297 -2.00 43.30 38.85
CA ARG A 297 -0.84 43.91 39.53
C ARG A 297 -0.72 45.40 39.25
N LEU A 298 -1.01 45.84 38.03
CA LEU A 298 -0.97 47.26 37.65
C LEU A 298 -2.06 48.09 38.32
N ILE A 299 -3.22 47.51 38.61
CA ILE A 299 -4.33 48.20 39.31
C ILE A 299 -4.07 48.33 40.83
N ARG A 300 -3.09 47.61 41.36
CA ARG A 300 -2.76 47.58 42.80
C ARG A 300 -1.63 48.54 43.21
N ILE A 301 -1.06 49.25 42.25
CA ILE A 301 -0.06 50.32 42.42
C ILE A 301 -0.80 51.63 42.17
#